data_AF-M8DEG0-F1
#
_entry.id   AF-M8DEG0-F1
#
_cell.length_a   1.000
_cell.length_b   1.000
_cell.length_c   1.000
_cell.angle_alpha   90.00
_cell.angle_beta   90.00
_cell.angle_gamma   90.00
#
_symmetry.space_group_name_H-M   'P 1'
#
loop_
_entity.id
_entity.type
_entity.pdbx_description
1 polymer ?
#
loop_
_entity_poly.entity_id
_entity_poly.type
_entity_poly.pdbx_seq_one_letter_code
_entity_poly.pdbx_strand_id
1 'polypeptide(L)' 'MSDRPPLGVMPRFLWEERRLDDLVSAMDLRLLARQEIPADWLTEYNELVRSLIGRRT' A
#
# COMPACT_ATOMS: atom_id res chain seq x y z
N MET A 1 17.33 -15.15 18.89
CA MET A 1 17.04 -13.72 19.09
C MET A 1 15.76 -13.44 18.32
N SER A 2 14.69 -13.00 18.99
CA SER A 2 13.40 -12.77 18.32
C SER A 2 13.36 -11.36 17.75
N ASP A 3 13.50 -11.25 16.43
CA ASP A 3 13.29 -10.02 15.65
C ASP A 3 11.80 -9.65 15.55
N ARG A 4 11.07 -9.73 16.67
CA ARG A 4 9.71 -9.20 16.70
C ARG A 4 9.80 -7.70 16.97
N PRO A 5 9.18 -6.86 16.12
CA PRO A 5 9.05 -5.44 16.43
C PRO A 5 8.39 -5.27 17.80
N PRO A 6 8.68 -4.17 18.51
CA PRO A 6 7.94 -3.83 19.73
C PRO A 6 6.43 -3.94 19.47
N LEU A 7 5.71 -4.54 20.42
CA LEU A 7 4.29 -4.84 20.33
C LEU A 7 3.52 -3.59 19.84
N GLY A 8 2.86 -3.72 18.68
CA GLY A 8 2.05 -2.66 18.07
C GLY A 8 2.71 -1.93 16.89
N VAL A 9 4.01 -2.13 16.62
CA VAL A 9 4.66 -1.54 15.43
C VAL A 9 4.66 -2.55 14.29
N MET A 10 3.92 -2.26 13.22
CA MET A 10 3.97 -3.08 12.02
C MET A 10 5.28 -2.84 11.27
N PRO A 11 6.01 -3.89 10.84
CA PRO A 11 7.16 -3.73 9.97
C PRO A 11 6.78 -2.94 8.72
N ARG A 12 7.66 -2.03 8.29
CA ARG A 12 7.40 -1.15 7.13
C ARG A 12 7.02 -1.93 5.88
N PHE A 13 7.71 -3.03 5.56
CA PHE A 13 7.40 -3.84 4.38
C PHE A 13 5.97 -4.40 4.43
N LEU A 14 5.54 -4.88 5.60
CA LEU A 14 4.20 -5.43 5.79
C LEU A 14 3.13 -4.33 5.77
N TRP A 15 3.45 -3.14 6.30
CA TRP A 15 2.57 -1.98 6.21
C TRP A 15 2.36 -1.56 4.76
N GLU A 16 3.45 -1.48 3.98
CA GLU A 16 3.40 -1.06 2.58
C GLU A 16 2.64 -2.06 1.70
N GLU A 17 2.85 -3.38 1.89
CA GLU A 17 2.08 -4.41 1.16
C GLU A 17 0.59 -4.31 1.48
N ARG A 18 0.21 -4.24 2.76
CA ARG A 18 -1.20 -4.07 3.16
C ARG A 18 -1.81 -2.78 2.63
N ARG A 19 -1.06 -1.68 2.70
CA ARG A 19 -1.51 -0.37 2.23
C ARG A 19 -1.74 -0.37 0.72
N LEU A 20 -0.90 -1.07 -0.04
CA LEU A 20 -1.09 -1.25 -1.48
C LEU A 20 -2.40 -1.98 -1.79
N ASP A 21 -2.67 -3.09 -1.09
CA ASP A 21 -3.89 -3.87 -1.26
C ASP A 21 -5.16 -3.06 -0.90
N ASP A 22 -5.08 -2.26 0.19
CA ASP A 22 -6.15 -1.36 0.60
C ASP A 22 -6.45 -0.30 -0.48
N LEU A 23 -5.41 0.30 -1.06
CA LEU A 23 -5.55 1.31 -2.12
C LEU A 23 -6.17 0.70 -3.38
N VAL A 24 -5.72 -0.49 -3.81
CA VAL A 24 -6.29 -1.19 -4.98
C VAL A 24 -7.77 -1.46 -4.76
N SER A 25 -8.12 -2.05 -3.61
CA SER A 25 -9.51 -2.38 -3.28
C SER A 25 -10.41 -1.14 -3.25
N ALA A 26 -9.93 -0.03 -2.66
CA ALA A 26 -10.68 1.21 -2.60
C ALA A 26 -10.84 1.87 -3.99
N MET A 27 -9.80 1.84 -4.83
CA MET A 27 -9.85 2.36 -6.19
C MET A 27 -10.82 1.55 -7.06
N ASP A 28 -10.81 0.22 -6.95
CA ASP A 28 -11.74 -0.66 -7.68
C ASP A 28 -13.20 -0.34 -7.36
N LEU A 29 -13.53 -0.15 -6.08
CA LEU A 29 -14.88 0.26 -5.66
C LEU A 29 -15.31 1.60 -6.27
N ARG A 30 -14.39 2.57 -6.37
CA ARG A 30 -14.68 3.87 -7.00
C ARG A 30 -14.88 3.74 -8.51
N LEU A 31 -14.07 2.93 -9.18
CA LEU A 31 -14.24 2.64 -10.60
C LEU A 31 -15.60 1.99 -10.89
N LEU A 32 -16.00 1.00 -10.08
CA LEU A 32 -17.31 0.36 -10.18
C LEU A 32 -18.46 1.37 -10.01
N ALA A 33 -18.31 2.32 -9.09
CA ALA A 33 -19.27 3.40 -8.86
C ALA A 33 -19.17 4.57 -9.87
N ARG A 34 -18.26 4.51 -10.86
CA ARG A 34 -17.94 5.60 -11.80
C ARG A 34 -17.57 6.91 -11.09
N GLN A 35 -16.88 6.79 -9.96
CA GLN A 35 -16.41 7.92 -9.17
C GLN A 35 -14.94 8.23 -9.46
N GLU A 36 -14.59 9.51 -9.39
CA GLU A 36 -13.21 9.96 -9.52
C GLU A 36 -12.32 9.38 -8.42
N ILE A 37 -11.15 8.88 -8.76
CA ILE A 37 -10.14 8.44 -7.79
C ILE A 37 -9.35 9.66 -7.31
N PRO A 38 -9.19 9.88 -5.99
CA PRO A 38 -8.33 10.94 -5.48
C PRO A 38 -6.89 10.83 -6.00
N ALA A 39 -6.32 11.91 -6.51
CA ALA A 39 -4.97 11.92 -7.10
C ALA A 39 -3.88 11.48 -6.10
N ASP A 40 -4.05 11.81 -4.81
CA ASP A 40 -3.13 11.42 -3.75
C ASP A 40 -3.07 9.89 -3.57
N TRP A 41 -4.19 9.18 -3.77
CA TRP A 41 -4.23 7.72 -3.66
C TRP A 41 -3.45 7.06 -4.80
N LEU A 42 -3.61 7.58 -6.03
CA LEU A 42 -2.86 7.10 -7.18
C LEU A 42 -1.36 7.39 -7.02
N THR A 43 -1.03 8.55 -6.45
CA THR A 43 0.35 8.94 -6.14
C THR A 43 0.97 7.97 -5.12
N GLU A 44 0.27 7.72 -4.02
CA GLU A 44 0.70 6.79 -2.97
C GLU A 44 0.85 5.36 -3.52
N TYR A 45 -0.12 4.88 -4.30
CA TYR A 45 -0.04 3.59 -4.98
C TYR A 45 1.24 3.47 -5.82
N ASN A 46 1.51 4.48 -6.65
CA ASN A 46 2.69 4.48 -7.51
C ASN A 46 4.00 4.51 -6.71
N GLU A 47 4.04 5.22 -5.58
CA GLU A 47 5.19 5.22 -4.66
C GLU A 47 5.42 3.85 -4.02
N LEU A 48 4.36 3.20 -3.54
CA LEU A 48 4.41 1.88 -2.93
C LEU A 48 4.87 0.82 -3.92
N VAL A 49 4.32 0.82 -5.16
CA VAL A 49 4.76 -0.09 -6.23
C VAL A 49 6.25 0.08 -6.53
N ARG A 50 6.74 1.32 -6.68
CA ARG A 50 8.17 1.59 -6.90
C ARG A 50 9.03 1.10 -5.73
N SER A 51 8.59 1.33 -4.50
CA SER A 51 9.34 0.91 -3.31
C SER A 51 9.43 -0.62 -3.21
N LEU A 52 8.33 -1.33 -3.48
CA LEU A 52 8.29 -2.79 -3.40
C LEU A 52 9.04 -3.47 -4.56
N ILE A 53 8.98 -2.92 -5.77
CA ILE A 53 9.76 -3.42 -6.91
C ILE A 53 11.26 -3.21 -6.67
N GLY A 54 11.67 -2.03 -6.21
CA GLY A 54 13.08 -1.72 -5.95
C GLY A 54 13.72 -2.56 -4.85
N ARG A 55 12.94 -3.27 -4.02
CA ARG A 55 13.44 -4.22 -3.01
C ARG A 55 13.61 -5.65 -3.53
N ARG A 56 13.05 -5.97 -4.71
CA ARG A 56 13.09 -7.32 -5.30
C ARG A 56 14.27 -7.51 -6.27
N THR A 57 15.00 -6.45 -6.58
CA THR A 57 16.22 -6.41 -7.42
C THR A 57 17.44 -6.12 -6.58
#